data_AF-A0AAV7J7G6-F1
#
_entry.id   AF-A0AAV7J7G6-F1
#
_cell.length_a   1.000
_cell.length_b   1.000
_cell.length_c   1.000
_cell.angle_alpha   90.00
_cell.angle_beta   90.00
_cell.angle_gamma   90.00
#
_symmetry.space_group_name_H-M   'P 1'
#
loop_
_entity.id
_entity.type
_entity.pdbx_description
1 polymer ?
#
loop_
_entity_poly.entity_id
_entity_poly.type
_entity_poly.pdbx_seq_one_letter_code
_entity_poly.pdbx_strand_id
1 'polypeptide(L)'
;MAEKRAHHNALERKRRDHIKDSFSSLRDTVPSLQGEKVASRAQILKKAAEYIQFMRRKNSSHQQDIDDLKRQNILLESQIRTLEKAKITGNFAAESCEVSKVDSVNIGNYNDSESESSDSETGRTIRHPKKLKISSINH
;
A
#
# COMPACT_ATOMS: atom_id res chain seq x y z
N MET A 1 -12.15 27.28 53.54
CA MET A 1 -12.50 27.84 52.20
C MET A 1 -11.30 27.82 51.25
N ALA A 2 -10.13 28.32 51.65
CA ALA A 2 -8.92 28.32 50.81
C ALA A 2 -8.38 26.90 50.51
N GLU A 3 -8.37 26.01 51.50
CA GLU A 3 -7.89 24.63 51.35
C GLU A 3 -8.71 23.79 50.36
N LYS A 4 -10.05 23.86 50.42
CA LYS A 4 -10.94 23.21 49.42
C LYS A 4 -10.68 23.72 48.00
N ARG A 5 -10.45 25.02 47.83
CA ARG A 5 -10.10 25.62 46.52
C ARG A 5 -8.72 25.16 46.04
N ALA A 6 -7.73 25.08 46.92
CA ALA A 6 -6.39 24.59 46.58
C ALA A 6 -6.43 23.12 46.14
N HIS A 7 -7.14 22.26 46.88
CA HIS A 7 -7.31 20.85 46.52
C HIS A 7 -8.00 20.67 45.16
N HIS A 8 -9.09 21.40 44.91
CA HIS A 8 -9.78 21.38 43.62
C HIS A 8 -8.84 21.81 42.46
N ASN A 9 -8.06 22.87 42.65
CA ASN A 9 -7.09 23.35 41.65
C ASN A 9 -5.99 22.32 41.37
N ALA A 10 -5.54 21.59 42.39
CA ALA A 10 -4.56 20.52 42.24
C ALA A 10 -5.11 19.36 41.41
N LEU A 11 -6.34 18.92 41.68
CA LEU A 11 -7.01 17.88 40.92
C LEU A 11 -7.20 18.26 39.44
N GLU A 12 -7.65 19.49 39.18
CA GLU A 12 -7.86 19.95 37.80
C GLU A 12 -6.54 20.09 37.05
N ARG A 13 -5.44 20.50 37.71
CA ARG A 13 -4.12 20.50 37.11
C ARG A 13 -3.70 19.10 36.68
N LYS A 14 -3.83 18.11 37.57
CA LYS A 14 -3.56 16.70 37.26
C LYS A 14 -4.38 16.21 36.07
N ARG A 15 -5.68 16.56 36.02
CA ARG A 15 -6.56 16.22 34.89
C ARG A 15 -6.07 16.83 33.57
N ARG A 16 -5.65 18.10 33.57
CA ARG A 16 -5.12 18.78 32.37
C ARG A 16 -3.81 18.19 31.90
N ASP A 17 -2.94 17.78 32.82
CA ASP A 17 -1.67 17.11 32.48
C ASP A 17 -1.94 15.77 31.79
N HIS A 18 -2.86 14.96 32.32
CA HIS A 18 -3.27 13.71 31.67
C HIS A 18 -3.82 13.93 30.25
N ILE A 19 -4.64 14.98 30.05
CA ILE A 19 -5.15 15.33 28.72
C ILE A 19 -4.02 15.74 27.79
N LYS A 20 -3.05 16.52 28.28
CA LYS A 20 -1.88 16.93 27.51
C LYS A 20 -1.07 15.73 27.05
N ASP A 21 -0.91 14.73 27.90
CA ASP A 21 -0.22 13.48 27.55
C ASP A 21 -1.01 12.71 26.48
N SER A 22 -2.32 12.57 26.64
CA SER A 22 -3.18 11.95 25.62
C SER A 22 -3.11 12.65 24.26
N PHE A 23 -3.03 13.99 24.22
CA PHE A 23 -2.82 14.74 22.98
C PHE A 23 -1.45 14.48 22.36
N SER A 24 -0.42 14.30 23.18
CA SER A 24 0.94 13.99 22.71
C SER A 24 0.97 12.60 22.08
N SER A 25 0.40 11.60 22.77
CA SER A 25 0.25 10.23 22.24
C SER A 25 -0.59 10.20 20.95
N LEU A 26 -1.67 10.98 20.88
CA LEU A 26 -2.49 11.06 19.67
C LEU A 26 -1.71 11.68 18.50
N ARG A 27 -0.95 12.76 18.74
CA ARG A 27 -0.12 13.38 17.70
C ARG A 27 0.89 12.37 17.14
N ASP A 28 1.55 11.63 18.01
CA ASP A 28 2.65 10.74 17.62
C ASP A 28 2.16 9.51 16.82
N THR A 29 0.88 9.12 16.96
CA THR A 29 0.26 8.04 16.18
C THR A 29 -0.27 8.46 14.81
N VAL A 30 -0.38 9.78 14.54
CA VAL A 30 -0.89 10.31 13.27
C VAL A 30 0.29 10.66 12.36
N PRO A 31 0.54 9.93 11.25
CA PRO A 31 1.77 10.09 10.44
C PRO A 31 1.99 11.49 9.88
N SER A 32 0.91 12.22 9.54
CA SER A 32 1.01 13.57 8.99
C SER A 32 1.43 14.63 10.00
N LEU A 33 1.40 14.31 11.31
CA LEU A 33 1.84 15.17 12.39
C LEU A 33 3.25 14.79 12.91
N GLN A 34 3.79 13.65 12.46
CA GLN A 34 5.12 13.21 12.86
C GLN A 34 6.16 14.19 12.29
N GLY A 35 6.98 14.77 13.16
CA GLY A 35 7.97 15.78 12.80
C GLY A 35 7.46 17.23 12.86
N GLU A 36 6.16 17.46 13.09
CA GLU A 36 5.64 18.80 13.34
C GLU A 36 5.94 19.21 14.78
N LYS A 37 6.91 20.12 14.95
CA LYS A 37 7.40 20.56 16.28
C LYS A 37 6.28 21.15 17.15
N VAL A 38 5.28 21.77 16.54
CA VAL A 38 4.15 22.40 17.25
C VAL A 38 2.86 22.16 16.46
N ALA A 39 2.01 21.26 16.93
CA ALA A 39 0.66 21.04 16.40
C ALA A 39 -0.38 21.49 17.45
N SER A 40 -1.33 22.34 17.06
CA SER A 40 -2.42 22.76 17.97
C SER A 40 -3.38 21.61 18.26
N ARG A 41 -4.11 21.67 19.39
CA ARG A 41 -5.14 20.67 19.74
C ARG A 41 -6.18 20.48 18.63
N ALA A 42 -6.62 21.58 18.01
CA ALA A 42 -7.58 21.53 16.91
C ALA A 42 -7.00 20.82 15.67
N GLN A 43 -5.74 21.12 15.32
CA GLN A 43 -5.05 20.42 14.22
C GLN A 43 -4.88 18.93 14.51
N ILE A 44 -4.50 18.56 15.74
CA ILE A 44 -4.35 17.15 16.13
C ILE A 44 -5.67 16.39 15.93
N LEU A 45 -6.79 16.94 16.41
CA LEU A 45 -8.11 16.32 16.24
C LEU A 45 -8.52 16.23 14.77
N LYS A 46 -8.30 17.31 13.99
CA LYS A 46 -8.61 17.33 12.56
C LYS A 46 -7.82 16.26 11.80
N LYS A 47 -6.51 16.22 11.99
CA LYS A 47 -5.63 15.25 11.31
C LYS A 47 -5.87 13.81 11.76
N ALA A 48 -6.19 13.58 13.03
CA ALA A 48 -6.62 12.26 13.50
C ALA A 48 -7.91 11.80 12.82
N ALA A 49 -8.92 12.66 12.72
CA ALA A 49 -10.17 12.33 12.04
C ALA A 49 -9.96 12.05 10.53
N GLU A 50 -9.16 12.90 9.85
CA GLU A 50 -8.75 12.68 8.46
C GLU A 50 -8.03 11.34 8.28
N TYR A 51 -7.11 11.01 9.19
CA TYR A 51 -6.34 9.77 9.14
C TYR A 51 -7.21 8.52 9.36
N ILE A 52 -8.18 8.56 10.28
CA ILE A 52 -9.15 7.47 10.48
C ILE A 52 -9.95 7.22 9.19
N GLN A 53 -10.45 8.28 8.55
CA GLN A 53 -11.20 8.16 7.30
C GLN A 53 -10.33 7.63 6.15
N PHE A 54 -9.08 8.08 6.08
CA PHE A 54 -8.11 7.55 5.12
C PHE A 54 -7.86 6.06 5.33
N MET A 55 -7.57 5.64 6.56
CA MET A 55 -7.29 4.24 6.88
C MET A 55 -8.50 3.33 6.64
N ARG A 56 -9.73 3.81 6.87
CA ARG A 56 -10.96 3.08 6.52
C ARG A 56 -11.05 2.81 5.02
N ARG A 57 -10.85 3.83 4.19
CA ARG A 57 -10.86 3.68 2.71
C ARG A 57 -9.73 2.77 2.23
N LYS A 58 -8.53 2.94 2.78
CA LYS A 58 -7.36 2.11 2.46
C LYS A 58 -7.61 0.63 2.79
N ASN A 59 -8.13 0.34 3.98
CA ASN A 59 -8.46 -1.04 4.38
C ASN A 59 -9.54 -1.64 3.48
N SER A 60 -10.55 -0.85 3.09
CA SER A 60 -11.59 -1.32 2.16
C SER A 60 -11.03 -1.67 0.78
N SER A 61 -10.11 -0.86 0.25
CA SER A 61 -9.42 -1.15 -1.01
C SER A 61 -8.60 -2.43 -0.90
N HIS A 62 -7.81 -2.57 0.15
CA HIS A 62 -7.03 -3.80 0.37
C HIS A 62 -7.90 -5.03 0.53
N GLN A 63 -9.07 -4.90 1.17
CA GLN A 63 -10.01 -6.01 1.27
C GLN A 63 -10.55 -6.42 -0.10
N GLN A 64 -10.86 -5.44 -0.98
CA GLN A 64 -11.26 -5.71 -2.35
C GLN A 64 -10.14 -6.43 -3.13
N ASP A 65 -8.91 -5.94 -3.03
CA ASP A 65 -7.74 -6.58 -3.67
C ASP A 65 -7.58 -8.04 -3.21
N ILE A 66 -7.73 -8.30 -1.91
CA ILE A 66 -7.69 -9.64 -1.32
C ILE A 66 -8.79 -10.53 -1.92
N ASP A 67 -10.01 -10.03 -2.03
CA ASP A 67 -11.15 -10.81 -2.52
C ASP A 67 -11.03 -11.11 -4.02
N ASP A 68 -10.52 -10.16 -4.80
CA ASP A 68 -10.25 -10.36 -6.23
C ASP A 68 -9.13 -11.38 -6.45
N LEU A 69 -8.03 -11.30 -5.68
CA LEU A 69 -6.95 -12.29 -5.73
C LEU A 69 -7.44 -13.69 -5.33
N LYS A 70 -8.29 -13.79 -4.30
CA LYS A 70 -8.90 -15.08 -3.92
C LYS A 70 -9.75 -15.65 -5.06
N ARG A 71 -10.55 -14.83 -5.74
CA ARG A 71 -11.37 -15.25 -6.88
C ARG A 71 -10.49 -15.77 -8.02
N GLN A 72 -9.40 -15.06 -8.33
CA GLN A 72 -8.44 -15.48 -9.35
C GLN A 72 -7.76 -16.79 -8.98
N ASN A 73 -7.31 -16.95 -7.73
CA ASN A 73 -6.71 -18.20 -7.27
C ASN A 73 -7.67 -19.39 -7.39
N ILE A 74 -8.93 -19.23 -7.01
CA ILE A 74 -9.94 -20.29 -7.16
C ILE A 74 -10.10 -20.71 -8.63
N LEU A 75 -10.12 -19.74 -9.55
CA LEU A 75 -10.22 -20.01 -10.98
C LEU A 75 -9.01 -20.79 -11.50
N LEU A 76 -7.80 -20.32 -11.16
CA LEU A 76 -6.55 -20.97 -11.57
C LEU A 76 -6.43 -22.38 -10.99
N GLU A 77 -6.77 -22.58 -9.71
CA GLU A 77 -6.79 -23.90 -9.10
C GLU A 77 -7.79 -24.83 -9.79
N SER A 78 -8.95 -24.31 -10.23
CA SER A 78 -9.93 -25.10 -11.00
C SER A 78 -9.40 -25.53 -12.37
N GLN A 79 -8.70 -24.61 -13.06
CA GLN A 79 -8.05 -24.90 -14.33
C GLN A 79 -6.94 -25.95 -14.16
N ILE A 80 -6.10 -25.81 -13.13
CA ILE A 80 -5.04 -26.78 -12.79
C ILE A 80 -5.65 -28.16 -12.56
N ARG A 81 -6.67 -28.28 -11.71
CA ARG A 81 -7.35 -29.57 -11.45
C ARG A 81 -7.92 -30.20 -12.73
N THR A 82 -8.49 -29.39 -13.61
CA THR A 82 -9.06 -29.87 -14.89
C THR A 82 -7.97 -30.40 -15.81
N LEU A 83 -6.86 -29.67 -15.95
CA LEU A 83 -5.71 -30.06 -16.78
C LEU A 83 -4.99 -31.28 -16.21
N GLU A 84 -4.83 -31.37 -14.89
CA GLU A 84 -4.28 -32.55 -14.21
C GLU A 84 -5.12 -33.78 -14.48
N LYS A 85 -6.46 -33.66 -14.37
CA LYS A 85 -7.38 -34.75 -14.71
C LYS A 85 -7.24 -35.17 -16.19
N ALA A 86 -7.21 -34.21 -17.11
CA ALA A 86 -7.06 -34.50 -18.54
C ALA A 86 -5.72 -35.21 -18.85
N LYS A 87 -4.63 -34.78 -18.21
CA LYS A 87 -3.30 -35.41 -18.33
C LYS A 87 -3.31 -36.86 -17.82
N ILE A 88 -3.96 -37.14 -16.70
CA ILE A 88 -4.05 -38.48 -16.11
C ILE A 88 -4.95 -39.40 -16.94
N THR A 89 -6.07 -38.90 -17.45
CA THR A 89 -7.00 -39.68 -18.28
C THR A 89 -6.43 -40.00 -19.67
N GLY A 90 -5.26 -39.45 -20.05
CA GLY A 90 -4.60 -39.73 -21.33
C GLY A 90 -5.37 -39.24 -22.55
N ASN A 91 -6.45 -38.47 -22.34
CA ASN A 91 -7.33 -37.99 -23.39
C ASN A 91 -6.91 -36.58 -23.80
N PHE A 92 -5.83 -36.50 -24.59
CA PHE A 92 -5.59 -35.33 -25.45
C PHE A 92 -6.66 -35.35 -26.54
N ALA A 93 -7.85 -34.82 -26.22
CA ALA A 93 -8.83 -34.56 -27.26
C ALA A 93 -8.20 -33.57 -28.23
N ALA A 94 -7.89 -34.09 -29.41
CA ALA A 94 -7.45 -33.34 -30.57
C ALA A 94 -8.52 -32.30 -30.92
N GLU A 95 -8.38 -31.08 -30.41
CA GLU A 95 -8.92 -29.93 -31.12
C GLU A 95 -7.95 -29.60 -32.26
N SER A 96 -8.08 -30.39 -33.33
CA SER A 96 -7.77 -29.91 -34.66
C SER A 96 -8.73 -28.77 -34.93
N CYS A 97 -8.28 -27.52 -34.74
CA CYS A 97 -8.97 -26.36 -35.26
C CYS A 97 -8.90 -26.43 -36.80
N GLU A 98 -9.93 -27.02 -37.42
CA GLU A 98 -10.14 -26.89 -38.86
C GLU A 98 -10.38 -25.42 -39.18
N VAL A 99 -9.33 -24.74 -39.65
CA VAL A 99 -9.46 -23.46 -40.33
C VAL A 99 -10.13 -23.74 -41.67
N SER A 100 -11.44 -23.53 -41.73
CA SER A 100 -12.19 -23.51 -42.97
C SER A 100 -11.65 -22.38 -43.86
N LYS A 101 -11.11 -22.75 -45.02
CA LYS A 101 -10.80 -21.81 -46.11
C LYS A 101 -12.09 -21.10 -46.52
N VAL A 102 -12.12 -19.79 -46.39
CA VAL A 102 -13.04 -18.91 -47.12
C VAL A 102 -12.23 -17.92 -47.92
N ASP A 103 -12.61 -17.83 -49.19
CA ASP A 103 -11.93 -17.15 -50.28
C ASP A 103 -11.86 -15.62 -50.13
N SER A 104 -10.81 -15.09 -50.78
CA SER A 104 -10.46 -13.70 -51.04
C SER A 104 -11.60 -12.74 -51.40
N VAL A 105 -11.68 -11.57 -50.72
CA VAL A 105 -11.99 -10.22 -51.26
C VAL A 105 -11.46 -9.18 -50.24
N ASN A 106 -10.28 -8.57 -50.45
CA ASN A 106 -10.02 -7.27 -51.09
C ASN A 106 -10.16 -6.00 -50.20
N ILE A 107 -9.00 -5.31 -50.06
CA ILE A 107 -8.77 -3.87 -49.83
C ILE A 107 -9.05 -3.25 -48.46
N GLY A 108 -8.00 -2.61 -47.93
CA GLY A 108 -8.11 -1.54 -46.95
C GLY A 108 -6.81 -1.24 -46.23
N ASN A 109 -5.99 -0.36 -46.82
CA ASN A 109 -4.82 0.27 -46.21
C ASN A 109 -5.05 0.71 -44.75
N TYR A 110 -3.99 0.79 -43.94
CA TYR A 110 -3.42 2.04 -43.42
C TYR A 110 -2.48 1.78 -42.22
N ASN A 111 -1.25 2.25 -42.41
CA ASN A 111 -0.33 2.88 -41.46
C ASN A 111 0.28 2.07 -40.31
N ASP A 112 1.45 1.54 -40.65
CA ASP A 112 2.71 1.73 -39.93
C ASP A 112 2.79 3.06 -39.16
N SER A 113 2.99 2.99 -37.84
CA SER A 113 3.50 4.07 -37.00
C SER A 113 3.99 3.50 -35.67
N GLU A 114 5.29 3.21 -35.66
CA GLU A 114 6.29 3.64 -34.67
C GLU A 114 5.92 3.49 -33.18
N SER A 115 6.62 2.54 -32.56
CA SER A 115 6.71 2.39 -31.11
C SER A 115 7.69 3.41 -30.53
N GLU A 116 7.19 4.40 -29.80
CA GLU A 116 8.03 5.31 -29.01
C GLU A 116 8.20 4.73 -27.60
N SER A 117 9.32 4.03 -27.40
CA SER A 117 9.86 3.72 -26.07
C SER A 117 10.41 5.01 -25.46
N SER A 118 9.72 5.58 -24.47
CA SER A 118 10.23 6.73 -23.73
C SER A 118 10.94 6.26 -22.47
N ASP A 119 12.26 6.25 -22.57
CA ASP A 119 13.21 6.21 -21.48
C ASP A 119 13.41 7.64 -20.93
N SER A 120 13.34 7.82 -19.62
CA SER A 120 13.75 9.06 -18.94
C SER A 120 14.09 8.76 -17.49
N GLU A 121 15.31 8.29 -17.30
CA GLU A 121 16.12 8.48 -16.10
C GLU A 121 16.24 9.99 -15.78
N THR A 122 16.04 10.38 -14.53
CA THR A 122 16.97 11.22 -13.73
C THR A 122 16.31 11.67 -12.42
N GLY A 123 16.88 11.23 -11.28
CA GLY A 123 16.63 11.90 -10.00
C GLY A 123 16.55 11.04 -8.73
N ARG A 124 17.05 9.80 -8.68
CA ARG A 124 17.26 9.09 -7.41
C ARG A 124 18.69 9.23 -6.93
N THR A 125 18.89 9.99 -5.86
CA THR A 125 20.17 10.09 -5.15
C THR A 125 20.48 8.75 -4.46
N ILE A 126 21.38 7.97 -5.05
CA ILE A 126 21.94 6.76 -4.44
C ILE A 126 22.92 7.18 -3.34
N ARG A 127 22.58 6.88 -2.09
CA ARG A 127 23.51 7.02 -0.95
C ARG A 127 24.41 5.78 -0.89
N HIS A 128 25.71 5.97 -1.10
CA HIS A 128 26.73 4.94 -0.88
C HIS A 128 26.90 4.64 0.64
N PRO A 129 27.04 3.37 1.06
CA PRO A 129 27.53 3.05 2.38
C PRO A 129 29.07 3.24 2.44
N LYS A 130 29.55 4.07 3.37
CA LYS A 130 30.99 4.24 3.63
C LYS A 130 31.51 3.05 4.45
N LYS A 131 32.62 2.48 3.98
CA LYS A 131 33.34 1.35 4.58
C LYS A 131 33.86 1.67 5.99
N LEU A 132 33.84 0.67 6.86
CA LEU A 132 34.45 0.68 8.20
C LEU A 132 35.99 0.78 8.08
N LYS A 133 36.58 1.68 8.87
CA LYS A 133 38.03 1.82 9.02
C LYS A 133 38.48 0.88 10.14
N ILE A 134 39.17 -0.21 9.78
CA ILE A 134 39.90 -1.05 10.72
C ILE A 134 41.21 -0.34 11.03
N SER A 135 41.42 0.03 12.29
CA SER A 135 42.71 0.48 12.79
C SER A 135 43.63 -0.74 12.93
N SER A 136 44.63 -0.83 12.06
CA SER A 136 45.76 -1.73 12.23
C SER A 136 46.52 -1.37 13.51
N ILE A 137 46.56 -2.33 14.42
CA ILE A 137 47.53 -2.40 15.53
C ILE A 137 48.86 -2.78 14.88
N ASN A 138 49.89 -1.95 15.04
CA ASN A 138 51.27 -2.33 14.78
C ASN A 138 52.09 -2.11 16.06
N HIS A 139 52.98 -3.07 16.29
CA HIS A 139 53.91 -3.35 17.39
C HIS A 139 54.25 -2.26 18.40
#